data_AF-A0A7K9Y2F5-F1
#
_entry.id   AF-A0A7K9Y2F5-F1
#
_cell.length_a   1.000
_cell.length_b   1.000
_cell.length_c   1.000
_cell.angle_alpha   90.00
_cell.angle_beta   90.00
_cell.angle_gamma   90.00
#
_symmetry.space_group_name_H-M   'P 1'
#
loop_
_entity.id
_entity.type
_entity.pdbx_description
1 polymer ?
#
loop_
_entity_poly.entity_id
_entity_poly.type
_entity_poly.pdbx_seq_one_letter_code
_entity_poly.pdbx_strand_id
1 'polypeptide(L)' 'LIDHLTHFIEAFPTARATAQTVAKVLLEHIVPRYGIAENIDSDQGPHFTSRIIKALSGALGIR' A
#
# COMPACT_ATOMS: atom_id res chain seq x y z
N LEU A 1 -6.83 -3.23 -2.91
CA LEU A 1 -5.53 -3.88 -3.19
C LEU A 1 -5.83 -5.23 -3.81
N ILE A 2 -5.07 -5.61 -4.83
CA ILE A 2 -5.25 -6.87 -5.53
C ILE A 2 -3.90 -7.58 -5.50
N ASP A 3 -3.90 -8.83 -5.07
CA ASP A 3 -2.74 -9.71 -5.29
C ASP A 3 -2.79 -10.22 -6.74
N HIS A 4 -1.74 -9.96 -7.51
CA HIS A 4 -1.72 -10.28 -8.95
C HIS A 4 -1.60 -11.79 -9.22
N LEU A 5 -1.04 -12.56 -8.29
CA LEU A 5 -0.85 -14.00 -8.46
C LEU A 5 -2.15 -14.77 -8.26
N THR A 6 -2.85 -14.50 -7.16
CA THR A 6 -4.09 -15.22 -6.79
C THR A 6 -5.36 -14.53 -7.26
N HIS A 7 -5.24 -13.29 -7.76
CA HIS A 7 -6.36 -12.39 -8.00
C HIS A 7 -7.22 -12.13 -6.76
N PHE A 8 -6.67 -12.31 -5.55
CA PHE A 8 -7.38 -11.99 -4.33
C PHE A 8 -7.54 -10.47 -4.18
N ILE A 9 -8.77 -10.03 -3.93
CA ILE A 9 -9.13 -8.61 -3.87
C ILE A 9 -9.52 -8.27 -2.43
N GLU A 10 -8.92 -7.21 -1.91
CA GLU A 10 -9.28 -6.65 -0.62
C GLU A 10 -9.50 -5.14 -0.72
N ALA A 11 -10.65 -4.67 -0.22
CA ALA A 11 -11.04 -3.27 -0.24
C ALA A 11 -11.19 -2.74 1.19
N PHE A 12 -10.63 -1.55 1.44
CA PHE A 12 -10.68 -0.88 2.72
C PHE A 12 -11.50 0.41 2.56
N PRO A 13 -12.71 0.51 3.15
CA PRO A 13 -13.48 1.73 3.08
C PRO A 13 -12.80 2.83 3.87
N THR A 14 -12.68 4.02 3.28
CA THR A 14 -12.04 5.17 3.92
C THR A 14 -12.84 6.44 3.63
N ALA A 15 -12.94 7.34 4.62
CA ALA A 15 -13.57 8.64 4.39
C ALA A 15 -12.74 9.55 3.47
N ARG A 16 -11.41 9.40 3.48
CA ARG A 16 -10.47 10.16 2.63
C ARG A 16 -9.25 9.30 2.28
N ALA A 17 -8.99 9.18 0.99
CA ALA A 17 -7.78 8.54 0.46
C ALA A 17 -6.57 9.48 0.57
N THR A 18 -5.97 9.53 1.76
CA THR A 18 -4.70 10.23 2.00
C THR A 18 -3.55 9.25 2.06
N ALA A 19 -2.32 9.74 1.89
CA ALA A 19 -1.12 8.94 2.04
C ALA A 19 -1.00 8.26 3.42
N GLN A 20 -1.47 8.93 4.48
CA GLN A 20 -1.46 8.36 5.83
C GLN A 20 -2.44 7.19 5.95
N THR A 21 -3.63 7.32 5.37
CA THR A 21 -4.61 6.23 5.32
C THR A 21 -4.04 5.03 4.56
N VAL A 22 -3.40 5.25 3.40
CA VAL A 22 -2.76 4.19 2.61
C VAL A 22 -1.64 3.52 3.41
N ALA A 23 -0.72 4.30 3.99
CA ALA A 23 0.37 3.78 4.81
C ALA A 23 -0.14 2.93 5.98
N LYS A 24 -1.20 3.40 6.65
CA LYS A 24 -1.86 2.67 7.74
C LYS A 24 -2.40 1.32 7.25
N VAL A 25 -3.11 1.31 6.12
CA VAL A 25 -3.64 0.07 5.54
C VAL A 25 -2.52 -0.92 5.21
N LEU A 26 -1.43 -0.44 4.60
CA LEU A 26 -0.30 -1.32 4.27
C LEU A 26 0.34 -1.92 5.53
N LEU A 27 0.63 -1.09 6.54
CA LEU A 27 1.33 -1.51 7.75
C LEU A 27 0.47 -2.34 8.71
N GLU A 28 -0.82 -2.01 8.87
CA GLU A 28 -1.69 -2.68 9.85
C GLU A 28 -2.44 -3.86 9.26
N HIS A 29 -2.74 -3.84 7.96
CA HIS A 29 -3.56 -4.87 7.33
C HIS A 29 -2.78 -5.74 6.34
N ILE A 30 -1.89 -5.20 5.52
CA ILE A 30 -1.26 -6.02 4.46
C ILE A 30 -0.01 -6.73 4.98
N VAL A 31 0.97 -5.96 5.47
CA VAL A 31 2.27 -6.49 5.89
C VAL A 31 2.16 -7.58 6.97
N PRO A 32 1.31 -7.46 8.00
CA PRO A 32 1.21 -8.49 9.04
C PRO A 32 0.64 -9.82 8.55
N ARG A 33 -0.18 -9.82 7.48
CA ARG A 33 -0.85 -11.02 6.97
C ARG A 33 -0.11 -11.71 5.83
N TYR A 34 0.51 -10.91 4.96
CA TYR A 34 1.12 -11.42 3.72
C TYR A 34 2.63 -11.18 3.65
N GLY A 35 3.20 -10.49 4.63
CA GLY A 35 4.59 -10.02 4.58
C GLY A 35 4.75 -8.77 3.73
N ILE A 36 6.01 -8.40 3.51
CA ILE A 36 6.36 -7.22 2.69
C ILE A 36 6.22 -7.60 1.22
N ALA A 37 5.43 -6.82 0.48
CA ALA A 37 5.29 -6.97 -0.96
C ALA A 37 6.61 -6.59 -1.66
N GLU A 38 6.99 -7.32 -2.70
CA GLU A 38 8.20 -6.99 -3.48
C GLU A 38 8.00 -5.70 -4.29
N ASN A 39 6.84 -5.54 -4.91
CA ASN A 39 6.46 -4.41 -5.73
C ASN A 39 5.00 -4.03 -5.45
N ILE A 40 4.68 -2.73 -5.53
CA ILE A 40 3.29 -2.24 -5.48
C ILE A 40 3.04 -1.38 -6.72
N ASP A 41 2.21 -1.90 -7.62
CA ASP A 41 1.73 -1.14 -8.77
C ASP A 41 0.53 -0.28 -8.35
N SER A 42 0.74 1.03 -8.27
CA SER A 42 -0.31 1.99 -7.97
C SER A 42 -0.61 2.91 -9.15
N ASP A 43 -1.74 3.59 -9.10
CA ASP A 43 -1.91 4.78 -9.93
C ASP A 43 -0.94 5.89 -9.48
N GLN A 44 -0.76 6.91 -10.33
CA GLN A 44 0.04 8.09 -10.00
C GLN A 44 -0.71 9.09 -9.10
N GLY A 45 -1.70 8.62 -8.34
CA GLY A 45 -2.50 9.42 -7.44
C GLY A 45 -1.65 10.03 -6.32
N PRO A 46 -2.03 11.22 -5.80
CA PRO A 46 -1.24 11.94 -4.78
C PRO A 46 -1.11 11.16 -3.47
N HIS A 47 -2.03 10.24 -3.19
CA HIS A 47 -2.00 9.39 -2.02
C HIS A 47 -0.96 8.26 -2.11
N PHE A 48 -0.51 7.90 -3.33
CA PHE A 48 0.57 6.94 -3.55
C PHE A 48 1.91 7.60 -3.92
N THR A 49 1.89 8.78 -4.55
CA THR A 49 3.12 9.49 -4.96
C THR A 49 3.70 10.40 -3.88
N SER A 50 3.02 10.53 -2.73
CA SER A 50 3.47 11.36 -1.61
C SER A 50 4.84 10.93 -1.05
N ARG A 51 5.54 11.88 -0.42
CA ARG A 51 6.82 11.61 0.26
C ARG A 51 6.71 10.54 1.35
N ILE A 52 5.55 10.45 2.03
CA ILE A 52 5.30 9.47 3.09
C ILE A 52 5.35 8.06 2.53
N ILE A 53 4.63 7.80 1.44
CA ILE A 53 4.62 6.47 0.79
C ILE A 53 5.99 6.14 0.21
N LYS A 54 6.66 7.09 -0.46
CA LYS A 54 8.02 6.85 -0.96
C LYS A 54 9.02 6.51 0.14
N ALA A 55 8.95 7.20 1.28
CA ALA A 55 9.79 6.91 2.43
C ALA A 55 9.46 5.54 3.05
N LEU A 56 8.17 5.19 3.13
CA LEU A 56 7.71 3.89 3.60
C LEU A 56 8.22 2.76 2.69
N SER A 57 8.04 2.87 1.37
CA SER A 57 8.54 1.89 0.41
C SER A 57 10.05 1.72 0.51
N GLY A 58 10.80 2.83 0.62
CA GLY A 58 12.25 2.78 0.82
C GLY A 58 12.67 2.11 2.14
N ALA A 59 11.95 2.35 3.23
CA ALA A 59 12.24 1.74 4.53
C ALA A 59 11.91 0.24 4.57
N LEU A 60 10.89 -0.18 3.82
CA LEU A 60 10.46 -1.58 3.75
C LEU A 60 11.14 -2.35 2.60
N GLY A 61 11.87 -1.69 1.70
CA GLY A 61 12.49 -2.32 0.54
C GLY A 61 11.50 -2.68 -0.58
N ILE A 62 10.34 -2.02 -0.60
CA ILE A 62 9.33 -2.15 -1.67
C ILE A 62 9.79 -1.30 -2.85
N ARG A 63 9.78 -1.85 -4.07
CA ARG A 63 10.19 -1.11 -5.28
C ARG A 63 9.09 -0.19 -5.82
#